data_AF-A0A4Y2RWR4-F1
#
_entry.id   AF-A0A4Y2RWR4-F1
#
_cell.length_a   1.000
_cell.length_b   1.000
_cell.length_c   1.000
_cell.angle_alpha   90.00
_cell.angle_beta   90.00
_cell.angle_gamma   90.00
#
_symmetry.space_group_name_H-M   'P 1'
#
loop_
_entity.id
_entity.type
_entity.pdbx_description
1 polymer ?
#
loop_
_entity_poly.entity_id
_entity_poly.type
_entity_poly.pdbx_seq_one_letter_code
_entity_poly.pdbx_strand_id
1 'polypeptide(L)'
;MLTFEVNKCTNNVSFFPLISRGVLELHLSKGFDDLGAPKWQLVLCVFSVFVILYFALFKGVKSSGKVVWVTATAPYVILTILLFRGAFLPGAGQGVKYYLSPDVSKLLNSQVWVDAAVQVFFSVGVGFGVHLTYASYNNFHNNCYRDCLLTTMVNSFTSFYSGFVIFIFLGYMAHKHNVPINSVATDGHGLVFQVYPEAIATLPGGQFWAVLFFIMLLSLGLDSAVSSSNFLKSDGGQIVTVQLRNTQSSHINVTTTYFRRQREITNHRRQVAAQCSGVYIKDVLGHRKAFQSLA
;
A
#
# COMPACT_ATOMS: atom_id res chain seq x y z
N MET A 1 -14.11 8.98 21.31
CA MET A 1 -14.59 8.27 22.51
C MET A 1 -14.52 6.78 22.22
N LEU A 2 -13.35 6.18 22.43
CA LEU A 2 -13.13 4.73 22.30
C LEU A 2 -12.74 4.24 23.69
N THR A 3 -13.73 3.80 24.46
CA THR A 3 -13.49 3.07 25.71
C THR A 3 -12.95 1.70 25.34
N PHE A 4 -11.64 1.52 25.55
CA PHE A 4 -11.01 0.20 25.61
C PHE A 4 -11.58 -0.54 26.83
N GLU A 5 -12.69 -1.25 26.69
CA GLU A 5 -13.05 -2.30 27.64
C GLU A 5 -12.10 -3.49 27.41
N VAL A 6 -10.96 -3.45 28.10
CA VAL A 6 -10.07 -4.60 28.23
C VAL A 6 -10.76 -5.59 29.18
N ASN A 7 -11.34 -6.63 28.61
CA ASN A 7 -12.02 -7.70 29.33
C ASN A 7 -11.16 -8.25 30.49
N LYS A 8 -11.80 -8.58 31.62
CA LYS A 8 -11.13 -9.12 32.83
C LYS A 8 -10.30 -10.39 32.57
N CYS A 9 -10.57 -11.14 31.50
CA CYS A 9 -9.79 -12.33 31.13
C CYS A 9 -8.40 -11.99 30.55
N THR A 10 -8.20 -10.82 29.95
CA THR A 10 -6.91 -10.42 29.35
C THR A 10 -5.81 -10.18 30.39
N ASN A 11 -6.19 -9.89 31.64
CA ASN A 11 -5.23 -9.67 32.73
C ASN A 11 -4.57 -10.97 33.23
N ASN A 12 -5.15 -12.13 32.95
CA ASN A 12 -4.59 -13.44 33.34
C ASN A 12 -3.82 -14.13 32.21
N VAL A 13 -3.74 -13.49 31.04
CA VAL A 13 -2.91 -13.94 29.93
C VAL A 13 -1.48 -13.52 30.22
N SER A 14 -0.59 -14.49 30.41
CA SER A 14 0.79 -14.28 30.87
C SER A 14 1.61 -13.35 29.95
N PHE A 15 1.18 -13.19 28.70
CA PHE A 15 1.83 -12.38 27.67
C PHE A 15 1.34 -10.91 27.58
N PHE A 16 0.14 -10.59 28.07
CA PHE A 16 -0.36 -9.19 28.06
C PHE A 16 0.54 -8.25 28.88
N PRO A 17 0.96 -8.60 30.12
CA PRO A 17 1.91 -7.79 30.87
C PRO A 17 3.27 -7.67 30.16
N LEU A 18 3.72 -8.71 29.48
CA LEU A 18 5.00 -8.69 28.76
C LEU A 18 4.99 -7.67 27.61
N ILE A 19 3.95 -7.64 26.78
CA ILE A 19 3.87 -6.66 25.69
C ILE A 19 3.59 -5.26 26.23
N SER A 20 2.58 -5.11 27.10
CA SER A 20 2.13 -3.80 27.57
C SER A 20 3.14 -3.11 28.49
N ARG A 21 3.72 -3.85 29.44
CA ARG A 21 4.71 -3.29 30.39
C ARG A 21 6.14 -3.51 29.94
N GLY A 22 6.45 -4.67 29.36
CA GLY A 22 7.81 -5.02 28.98
C GLY A 22 8.25 -4.42 27.64
N VAL A 23 7.48 -4.60 26.56
CA VAL A 23 7.84 -4.10 25.22
C VAL A 23 7.47 -2.63 25.05
N LEU A 24 6.20 -2.29 25.30
CA LEU A 24 5.64 -0.96 25.01
C LEU A 24 5.76 0.04 26.17
N GLU A 25 5.92 -0.44 27.41
CA GLU A 25 5.97 0.40 28.63
C GLU A 25 4.77 1.35 28.80
N LEU A 26 3.58 0.95 28.31
CA LEU A 26 2.37 1.79 28.32
C LEU A 26 1.96 2.28 29.71
N HIS A 27 2.25 1.50 30.75
CA HIS A 27 1.97 1.86 32.14
C HIS A 27 2.70 3.11 32.66
N LEU A 28 3.76 3.57 31.97
CA LEU A 28 4.46 4.80 32.32
C LEU A 28 3.76 6.06 31.79
N SER A 29 2.93 5.92 30.77
CA SER A 29 2.18 7.01 30.16
C SER A 29 0.82 7.17 30.82
N LYS A 30 0.43 8.43 31.09
CA LYS A 30 -0.92 8.77 31.59
C LYS A 30 -1.92 9.08 30.46
N GLY A 31 -1.48 9.07 29.21
CA GLY A 31 -2.30 9.41 28.05
C GLY A 31 -1.48 10.03 26.92
N PHE A 32 -2.16 10.48 25.86
CA PHE A 32 -1.50 11.05 24.67
C PHE A 32 -0.68 12.32 24.94
N ASP A 33 -1.02 13.07 25.99
CA ASP A 33 -0.28 14.27 26.40
C ASP A 33 1.05 13.94 27.12
N ASP A 34 1.24 12.67 27.49
CA ASP A 34 2.39 12.18 28.26
C ASP A 34 3.00 10.95 27.57
N LEU A 35 3.65 11.19 26.43
CA LEU A 35 4.26 10.12 25.61
C LEU A 35 5.55 9.55 26.23
N GLY A 36 6.14 10.25 27.20
CA GLY A 36 7.44 9.88 27.77
C GLY A 36 8.60 9.97 26.77
N ALA A 37 9.72 9.35 27.13
CA ALA A 37 10.91 9.27 26.27
C ALA A 37 10.80 8.12 25.27
N PRO A 38 11.33 8.28 24.04
CA PRO A 38 11.33 7.19 23.06
C PRO A 38 12.22 6.04 23.55
N LYS A 39 11.62 4.85 23.63
CA LYS A 39 12.32 3.64 24.04
C LYS A 39 13.37 3.23 23.00
N TRP A 40 14.64 3.27 23.37
CA TRP A 40 15.76 3.09 22.44
C TRP A 40 15.75 1.75 21.70
N GLN A 41 15.27 0.66 22.33
CA GLN A 41 15.14 -0.64 21.66
C GLN A 41 14.14 -0.58 20.50
N LEU A 42 13.00 0.09 20.69
CA LEU A 42 12.01 0.29 19.63
C LEU A 42 12.55 1.21 18.54
N VAL A 43 13.29 2.26 18.92
CA VAL A 43 13.98 3.14 17.95
C VAL A 43 14.94 2.34 17.07
N LEU A 44 15.73 1.43 17.63
CA LEU A 44 16.62 0.56 16.85
C LEU A 44 15.86 -0.44 15.96
N CYS A 45 14.77 -1.02 16.44
CA CYS A 45 13.92 -1.90 15.63
C CYS A 45 13.34 -1.14 14.42
N VAL A 46 12.79 0.05 14.65
CA VAL A 46 12.26 0.92 13.59
C VAL A 46 13.37 1.32 12.62
N PHE A 47 14.53 1.76 13.13
CA PHE A 47 15.68 2.08 12.29
C PHE A 47 16.11 0.90 11.41
N SER A 48 16.14 -0.31 11.97
CA SER A 48 16.47 -1.54 11.24
C SER A 48 15.45 -1.82 10.12
N VAL A 49 14.16 -1.63 10.38
CA VAL A 49 13.10 -1.74 9.35
C VAL A 49 13.33 -0.73 8.22
N PHE A 50 13.65 0.53 8.55
CA PHE A 50 13.97 1.55 7.53
C PHE A 50 15.20 1.21 6.71
N VAL A 51 16.25 0.65 7.32
CA VAL A 51 17.44 0.18 6.60
C VAL A 51 17.08 -0.95 5.63
N ILE A 52 16.27 -1.93 6.05
CA ILE A 52 15.79 -3.01 5.18
C ILE A 52 14.96 -2.43 4.02
N LEU A 53 14.03 -1.52 4.31
CA LEU A 53 13.21 -0.87 3.28
C LEU A 53 14.06 -0.08 2.29
N TYR A 54 15.07 0.65 2.76
CA TYR A 54 16.00 1.39 1.91
C TYR A 54 16.68 0.47 0.89
N PHE A 55 17.25 -0.65 1.36
CA PHE A 55 17.90 -1.62 0.46
C PHE A 55 16.90 -2.31 -0.48
N ALA A 56 15.70 -2.65 0.01
CA ALA A 56 14.65 -3.23 -0.83
C ALA A 56 14.25 -2.29 -1.98
N LEU A 57 14.25 -0.98 -1.74
CA LEU A 57 13.83 0.06 -2.69
C LEU A 57 14.97 0.70 -3.48
N PHE A 58 16.23 0.31 -3.23
CA PHE A 58 17.41 0.99 -3.75
C PHE A 58 17.38 1.15 -5.28
N LYS A 59 17.02 0.09 -6.01
CA LYS A 59 16.83 0.12 -7.48
C LYS A 59 15.36 0.17 -7.93
N GLY A 60 14.47 0.66 -7.06
CA GLY A 60 13.02 0.69 -7.29
C GLY A 60 12.44 -0.70 -7.53
N VAL A 61 11.48 -0.81 -8.45
CA VAL A 61 10.76 -2.06 -8.74
C VAL A 61 11.64 -3.24 -9.14
N LYS A 62 12.83 -2.99 -9.69
CA LYS A 62 13.79 -4.06 -10.06
C LYS A 62 14.43 -4.72 -8.83
N SER A 63 14.63 -3.96 -7.75
CA SER A 63 15.16 -4.49 -6.48
C SER A 63 14.04 -5.08 -5.65
N SER A 64 12.94 -4.35 -5.48
CA SER A 64 11.81 -4.82 -4.68
C SER A 64 11.19 -6.09 -5.28
N GLY A 65 11.12 -6.20 -6.61
CA GLY A 65 10.66 -7.40 -7.29
C GLY A 65 11.49 -8.65 -6.97
N LYS A 66 12.77 -8.52 -6.58
CA LYS A 66 13.59 -9.65 -6.10
C LYS A 66 13.34 -9.96 -4.62
N VAL A 67 13.20 -8.92 -3.80
CA VAL A 67 12.90 -9.07 -2.37
C VAL A 67 11.53 -9.73 -2.16
N VAL A 68 10.56 -9.41 -3.01
CA VAL A 68 9.20 -9.98 -3.00
C VAL A 68 9.20 -11.50 -3.09
N TRP A 69 10.16 -12.12 -3.78
CA TRP A 69 10.25 -13.58 -3.87
C TRP A 69 10.47 -14.24 -2.51
N VAL A 70 11.07 -13.52 -1.55
CA VAL A 70 11.24 -14.01 -0.18
C VAL A 70 10.09 -13.52 0.69
N THR A 71 9.78 -12.22 0.66
CA THR A 71 8.78 -11.63 1.57
C THR A 71 7.35 -12.10 1.30
N ALA A 72 6.99 -12.37 0.03
CA ALA A 72 5.68 -12.89 -0.32
C ALA A 72 5.57 -14.41 -0.13
N THR A 73 6.67 -15.17 -0.25
CA THR A 73 6.62 -16.65 -0.16
C THR A 73 6.80 -17.17 1.26
N ALA A 74 7.65 -16.52 2.08
CA ALA A 74 7.92 -16.94 3.45
C ALA A 74 6.64 -17.10 4.30
N PRO A 75 5.64 -16.20 4.23
CA PRO A 75 4.39 -16.38 4.97
C PRO A 75 3.65 -17.67 4.60
N TYR A 76 3.59 -18.06 3.32
CA TYR A 76 2.93 -19.31 2.93
C TYR A 76 3.66 -20.53 3.45
N VAL A 77 5.00 -20.54 3.40
CA VAL A 77 5.81 -21.63 3.96
C VAL A 77 5.57 -21.75 5.46
N ILE A 78 5.64 -20.63 6.18
CA ILE A 78 5.50 -20.60 7.65
C ILE A 78 4.07 -20.98 8.06
N LEU A 79 3.04 -20.43 7.41
CA LEU A 79 1.64 -20.80 7.64
C LEU A 79 1.41 -22.29 7.40
N THR A 80 2.04 -22.87 6.37
CA THR A 80 1.93 -24.31 6.08
C THR A 80 2.54 -25.15 7.19
N ILE A 81 3.74 -24.81 7.66
CA ILE A 81 4.39 -25.52 8.76
C ILE A 81 3.55 -25.39 10.05
N LEU A 82 3.04 -24.20 10.35
CA LEU A 82 2.18 -23.94 11.51
C LEU A 82 0.85 -24.67 11.41
N LEU A 83 0.26 -24.78 10.21
CA LEU A 83 -0.96 -25.54 9.97
C LEU A 83 -0.76 -27.00 10.34
N PHE A 84 0.28 -27.64 9.79
CA PHE A 84 0.59 -29.03 10.10
C PHE A 84 0.88 -29.21 11.58
N ARG A 85 1.70 -28.34 12.18
CA ARG A 85 2.03 -28.43 13.61
C ARG A 85 0.80 -28.25 14.50
N GLY A 86 -0.06 -27.29 14.16
CA GLY A 86 -1.25 -26.93 14.92
C GLY A 86 -2.36 -27.97 14.80
N ALA A 87 -2.49 -28.64 13.65
CA ALA A 87 -3.54 -29.65 13.42
C ALA A 87 -3.47 -30.82 14.42
N PHE A 88 -2.28 -31.15 14.93
CA PHE A 88 -2.07 -32.19 15.95
C PHE A 88 -2.23 -31.71 17.40
N LEU A 89 -2.59 -30.44 17.62
CA LEU A 89 -2.79 -29.91 18.97
C LEU A 89 -4.17 -30.27 19.53
N PRO A 90 -4.27 -30.55 20.84
CA PRO A 90 -5.55 -30.81 21.47
C PRO A 90 -6.43 -29.56 21.41
N GLY A 91 -7.69 -29.70 21.02
CA GLY A 91 -8.59 -28.55 20.83
C GLY A 91 -8.54 -27.88 19.45
N ALA A 92 -7.60 -28.23 18.57
CA ALA A 92 -7.52 -27.68 17.21
C ALA A 92 -8.84 -27.81 16.43
N GLY A 93 -9.50 -28.97 16.53
CA GLY A 93 -10.80 -29.22 15.89
C GLY A 93 -11.93 -28.32 16.41
N GLN A 94 -11.91 -27.91 17.68
CA GLN A 94 -12.88 -26.94 18.22
C GLN A 94 -12.70 -25.57 17.59
N GLY A 95 -11.44 -25.18 17.34
CA GLY A 95 -11.07 -23.99 16.60
C GLY A 95 -11.63 -23.98 15.18
N VAL A 96 -11.36 -25.03 14.41
CA VAL A 96 -11.89 -25.18 13.04
C VAL A 96 -13.41 -25.17 13.02
N LYS A 97 -14.05 -25.88 13.96
CA LYS A 97 -15.51 -25.87 14.08
C LYS A 97 -16.04 -24.47 14.34
N TYR A 98 -15.41 -23.70 15.23
CA TYR A 98 -15.82 -22.33 15.50
C TYR A 98 -15.65 -21.42 14.27
N TYR A 99 -14.55 -21.59 13.52
CA TYR A 99 -14.31 -20.82 12.30
C TYR A 99 -15.34 -21.06 11.21
N LEU A 100 -15.72 -22.33 11.00
CA LEU A 100 -16.57 -22.73 9.88
C LEU A 100 -18.06 -22.84 10.24
N SER A 101 -18.44 -22.78 11.52
CA SER A 101 -19.83 -22.92 11.93
C SER A 101 -20.63 -21.70 11.47
N PRO A 102 -21.55 -21.84 10.49
CA PRO A 102 -22.28 -20.71 9.95
C PRO A 102 -23.40 -20.31 10.90
N ASP A 103 -23.57 -19.01 11.10
CA ASP A 103 -24.75 -18.43 11.74
C ASP A 103 -25.46 -17.51 10.74
N VAL A 104 -26.42 -18.09 10.01
CA VAL A 104 -27.17 -17.39 8.95
C VAL A 104 -28.00 -16.23 9.48
N SER A 105 -28.34 -16.22 10.78
CA SER A 105 -29.09 -15.12 11.39
C SER A 105 -28.32 -13.80 11.33
N LYS A 106 -26.98 -13.87 11.33
CA LYS A 106 -26.11 -12.69 11.22
C LYS A 106 -26.20 -11.99 9.87
N LEU A 107 -26.64 -12.66 8.81
CA LEU A 107 -26.80 -12.04 7.49
C LEU A 107 -27.91 -10.99 7.46
N LEU A 108 -28.84 -11.02 8.42
CA LEU A 108 -29.89 -10.01 8.60
C LEU A 108 -29.35 -8.71 9.19
N ASN A 109 -28.16 -8.73 9.78
CA ASN A 109 -27.53 -7.55 10.35
C ASN A 109 -26.75 -6.79 9.26
N SER A 110 -27.15 -5.55 8.99
CA SER A 110 -26.48 -4.69 8.01
C SER A 110 -25.01 -4.43 8.34
N GLN A 111 -24.63 -4.42 9.61
CA GLN A 111 -23.25 -4.20 10.03
C GLN A 111 -22.31 -5.28 9.47
N VAL A 112 -22.77 -6.54 9.37
CA VAL A 112 -21.97 -7.64 8.81
C VAL A 112 -21.59 -7.39 7.34
N TRP A 113 -22.49 -6.75 6.58
CA TRP A 113 -22.22 -6.37 5.19
C TRP A 113 -21.29 -5.16 5.08
N VAL A 114 -21.44 -4.19 5.98
CA VAL A 114 -20.50 -3.06 6.06
C VAL A 114 -19.10 -3.56 6.39
N ASP A 115 -18.97 -4.42 7.40
CA ASP A 115 -17.69 -5.01 7.80
C ASP A 115 -17.08 -5.85 6.66
N ALA A 116 -17.90 -6.64 5.96
CA ALA A 116 -17.43 -7.40 4.79
C ALA A 116 -16.94 -6.49 3.65
N ALA A 117 -17.67 -5.41 3.34
CA ALA A 117 -17.27 -4.45 2.31
C ALA A 117 -15.97 -3.73 2.67
N VAL A 118 -15.86 -3.27 3.93
CA VAL A 118 -14.65 -2.66 4.49
C VAL A 118 -13.47 -3.63 4.43
N GLN A 119 -13.67 -4.88 4.85
CA GLN A 119 -12.64 -5.92 4.83
C GLN A 119 -12.14 -6.19 3.41
N VAL A 120 -13.04 -6.32 2.42
CA VAL A 120 -12.65 -6.53 1.02
C VAL A 120 -11.89 -5.33 0.47
N PHE A 121 -12.37 -4.12 0.73
CA PHE A 121 -11.75 -2.88 0.24
C PHE A 121 -10.32 -2.70 0.76
N PHE A 122 -10.12 -2.84 2.07
CA PHE A 122 -8.80 -2.70 2.69
C PHE A 122 -7.89 -3.91 2.45
N SER A 123 -8.44 -5.12 2.32
CA SER A 123 -7.65 -6.33 2.04
C SER A 123 -7.03 -6.30 0.64
N VAL A 124 -7.79 -5.90 -0.38
CA VAL A 124 -7.26 -5.76 -1.74
C VAL A 124 -6.41 -4.50 -1.88
N GLY A 125 -6.68 -3.45 -1.09
CA GLY A 125 -5.95 -2.20 -1.15
C GLY A 125 -6.28 -1.37 -2.40
N VAL A 126 -7.54 -1.38 -2.84
CA VAL A 126 -8.00 -0.59 -3.99
C VAL A 126 -7.97 0.90 -3.63
N GLY A 127 -7.56 1.75 -4.56
CA GLY A 127 -7.60 3.21 -4.39
C GLY A 127 -6.36 3.83 -3.74
N PHE A 128 -5.42 3.04 -3.23
CA PHE A 128 -4.17 3.55 -2.62
C PHE A 128 -3.04 3.86 -3.64
N GLY A 129 -3.30 3.78 -4.95
CA GLY A 129 -2.31 4.10 -6.00
C GLY A 129 -1.19 3.05 -6.21
N VAL A 130 -1.04 2.09 -5.31
CA VAL A 130 -0.04 1.00 -5.38
C VAL A 130 -0.25 0.12 -6.61
N HIS A 131 -1.47 -0.36 -6.85
CA HIS A 131 -1.79 -1.20 -8.01
C HIS A 131 -1.55 -0.47 -9.33
N LEU A 132 -1.91 0.81 -9.39
CA LEU A 132 -1.65 1.66 -10.56
C LEU A 132 -0.15 1.80 -10.83
N THR A 133 0.64 1.98 -9.75
CA THR A 133 2.09 2.04 -9.84
C THR A 133 2.66 0.75 -10.41
N TYR A 134 2.27 -0.41 -9.89
CA TYR A 134 2.77 -1.69 -10.42
C TYR A 134 2.31 -1.98 -11.84
N ALA A 135 1.06 -1.65 -12.17
CA ALA A 135 0.55 -1.78 -13.53
C ALA A 135 1.32 -0.90 -14.53
N SER A 136 1.87 0.26 -14.11
CA SER A 136 2.67 1.13 -14.98
C SER A 136 4.00 0.52 -15.45
N TYR A 137 4.47 -0.53 -14.76
CA TYR A 137 5.69 -1.28 -15.14
C TYR A 137 5.39 -2.53 -15.97
N ASN A 138 4.12 -2.87 -16.21
CA ASN A 138 3.75 -4.00 -17.05
C ASN A 138 3.99 -3.70 -18.54
N ASN A 139 4.15 -4.77 -19.33
CA ASN A 139 4.16 -4.66 -20.79
C ASN A 139 2.80 -4.12 -21.29
N PHE A 140 2.83 -3.33 -22.36
CA PHE A 140 1.63 -2.67 -22.89
C PHE A 140 0.50 -3.64 -23.28
N HIS A 141 0.85 -4.82 -23.81
CA HIS A 141 -0.10 -5.86 -24.21
C HIS A 141 -0.29 -6.95 -23.13
N ASN A 142 0.11 -6.69 -21.88
CA ASN A 142 -0.10 -7.63 -20.80
C ASN A 142 -1.59 -7.78 -20.47
N ASN A 143 -2.05 -9.01 -20.21
CA ASN A 143 -3.44 -9.28 -19.84
C ASN A 143 -3.69 -8.92 -18.36
N CYS A 144 -3.88 -7.62 -18.09
CA CYS A 144 -4.13 -7.11 -16.74
C CYS A 144 -5.43 -7.64 -16.11
N TYR A 145 -6.42 -8.03 -16.93
CA TYR A 145 -7.68 -8.61 -16.45
C TYR A 145 -7.44 -9.96 -15.77
N ARG A 146 -6.65 -10.83 -16.41
CA ARG A 146 -6.26 -12.13 -15.83
C ARG A 146 -5.47 -11.95 -14.54
N ASP A 147 -4.51 -11.03 -14.53
CA ASP A 147 -3.68 -10.78 -13.36
C ASP A 147 -4.51 -10.28 -12.18
N CYS A 148 -5.46 -9.36 -12.42
CA CYS A 148 -6.38 -8.85 -11.42
C CYS A 148 -7.27 -9.96 -10.82
N LEU A 149 -7.81 -10.84 -11.66
CA LEU A 149 -8.63 -11.95 -11.18
C LEU A 149 -7.80 -12.91 -10.32
N LEU A 150 -6.59 -13.25 -10.78
CA LEU A 150 -5.70 -14.16 -10.07
C LEU A 150 -5.24 -13.57 -8.73
N THR A 151 -4.79 -12.31 -8.69
CA THR A 151 -4.31 -11.68 -7.46
C THR A 151 -5.42 -11.53 -6.42
N THR A 152 -6.64 -11.19 -6.85
CA THR A 152 -7.80 -11.10 -5.96
C THR A 152 -8.19 -12.47 -5.41
N MET A 153 -8.19 -13.51 -6.24
CA MET A 153 -8.44 -14.88 -5.80
C MET A 153 -7.39 -15.36 -4.79
N VAL A 154 -6.10 -15.13 -5.07
CA VAL A 154 -5.00 -15.48 -4.15
C VAL A 154 -5.16 -14.73 -2.83
N ASN A 155 -5.43 -13.42 -2.84
CA ASN A 155 -5.66 -12.64 -1.62
C ASN A 155 -6.78 -13.22 -0.73
N SER A 156 -7.93 -13.52 -1.32
CA SER A 156 -9.05 -14.12 -0.58
C SER A 156 -8.74 -15.53 -0.09
N PHE A 157 -8.08 -16.34 -0.92
CA PHE A 157 -7.64 -17.68 -0.52
C PHE A 157 -6.65 -17.63 0.65
N THR A 158 -5.69 -16.72 0.62
CA THR A 158 -4.71 -16.52 1.71
C THR A 158 -5.40 -16.09 3.00
N SER A 159 -6.41 -15.24 2.91
CA SER A 159 -7.22 -14.84 4.08
C SER A 159 -7.98 -16.04 4.67
N PHE A 160 -8.61 -16.84 3.81
CA PHE A 160 -9.30 -18.07 4.23
C PHE A 160 -8.35 -19.10 4.83
N TYR A 161 -7.21 -19.33 4.16
CA TYR A 161 -6.16 -20.26 4.58
C TYR A 161 -5.52 -19.87 5.91
N SER A 162 -5.14 -18.60 6.06
CA SER A 162 -4.61 -18.10 7.33
C SER A 162 -5.65 -18.19 8.44
N GLY A 163 -6.94 -17.98 8.16
CA GLY A 163 -8.05 -18.23 9.07
C GLY A 163 -8.00 -19.62 9.72
N PHE A 164 -7.78 -20.69 8.94
CA PHE A 164 -7.61 -22.04 9.50
C PHE A 164 -6.45 -22.12 10.50
N VAL A 165 -5.29 -21.57 10.14
CA VAL A 165 -4.12 -21.55 11.02
C VAL A 165 -4.47 -20.80 12.32
N ILE A 166 -5.01 -19.57 12.19
CA ILE A 166 -5.47 -18.73 13.30
C ILE A 166 -6.36 -19.51 14.26
N PHE A 167 -7.45 -20.08 13.76
CA PHE A 167 -8.44 -20.72 14.60
C PHE A 167 -7.98 -22.05 15.19
N ILE A 168 -7.10 -22.81 14.54
CA ILE A 168 -6.50 -24.01 15.13
C ILE A 168 -5.74 -23.69 16.42
N PHE A 169 -4.91 -22.64 16.43
CA PHE A 169 -4.17 -22.23 17.63
C PHE A 169 -5.09 -21.59 18.68
N LEU A 170 -6.14 -20.86 18.27
CA LEU A 170 -7.15 -20.38 19.20
C LEU A 170 -7.91 -21.51 19.88
N GLY A 171 -8.28 -22.56 19.14
CA GLY A 171 -8.91 -23.76 19.69
C GLY A 171 -8.00 -24.50 20.69
N TYR A 172 -6.71 -24.59 20.38
CA TYR A 172 -5.71 -25.11 21.32
C TYR A 172 -5.63 -24.29 22.60
N MET A 173 -5.57 -22.96 22.50
CA MET A 173 -5.52 -22.08 23.66
C MET A 173 -6.79 -22.15 24.52
N ALA A 174 -7.96 -22.13 23.87
CA ALA A 174 -9.25 -22.28 24.54
C ALA A 174 -9.31 -23.60 25.32
N HIS A 175 -8.88 -24.71 24.71
CA HIS A 175 -8.82 -26.02 25.35
C HIS A 175 -7.85 -26.06 26.53
N LYS A 176 -6.65 -25.49 26.35
CA LYS A 176 -5.60 -25.47 27.37
C LYS A 176 -5.98 -24.67 28.60
N HIS A 177 -6.60 -23.50 28.41
CA HIS A 177 -7.02 -22.62 29.51
C HIS A 177 -8.42 -22.95 30.04
N ASN A 178 -9.11 -23.92 29.43
CA ASN A 178 -10.47 -24.31 29.78
C ASN A 178 -11.46 -23.11 29.71
N VAL A 179 -11.29 -22.28 28.68
CA VAL A 179 -12.12 -21.09 28.45
C VAL A 179 -12.82 -21.18 27.09
N PRO A 180 -13.99 -20.53 26.91
CA PRO A 180 -14.65 -20.54 25.62
C PRO A 180 -13.82 -19.78 24.57
N ILE A 181 -13.84 -20.24 23.32
CA ILE A 181 -12.97 -19.70 22.26
C ILE A 181 -13.23 -18.21 21.94
N ASN A 182 -14.44 -17.73 22.15
CA ASN A 182 -14.78 -16.31 22.00
C ASN A 182 -14.03 -15.38 22.99
N SER A 183 -13.50 -15.92 24.09
CA SER A 183 -12.72 -15.16 25.07
C SER A 183 -11.25 -14.98 24.66
N VAL A 184 -10.74 -15.85 23.77
CA VAL A 184 -9.37 -15.79 23.22
C VAL A 184 -9.33 -15.24 21.81
N ALA A 185 -10.43 -15.33 21.06
CA ALA A 185 -10.61 -14.72 19.75
C ALA A 185 -10.77 -13.20 19.89
N THR A 186 -9.65 -12.51 20.05
CA THR A 186 -9.57 -11.05 19.97
C THR A 186 -9.23 -10.64 18.54
N ASP A 187 -9.60 -9.43 18.14
CA ASP A 187 -9.26 -8.90 16.81
C ASP A 187 -8.00 -8.02 16.86
N GLY A 188 -7.37 -7.86 15.69
CA GLY A 188 -6.27 -6.91 15.50
C GLY A 188 -4.94 -7.32 16.13
N HIS A 189 -4.25 -6.36 16.74
CA HIS A 189 -2.89 -6.54 17.24
C HIS A 189 -2.80 -7.43 18.49
N GLY A 190 -3.86 -7.47 19.31
CA GLY A 190 -3.91 -8.34 20.50
C GLY A 190 -3.80 -9.82 20.14
N LEU A 191 -4.48 -10.24 19.07
CA LEU A 191 -4.43 -11.62 18.57
C LEU A 191 -3.01 -12.04 18.22
N VAL A 192 -2.34 -11.19 17.43
CA VAL A 192 -1.04 -11.47 16.82
C VAL A 192 0.11 -11.32 17.82
N PHE A 193 0.03 -10.37 18.75
CA PHE A 193 1.13 -10.09 19.67
C PHE A 193 0.94 -10.63 21.09
N GLN A 194 -0.23 -11.14 21.45
CA GLN A 194 -0.49 -11.73 22.77
C GLN A 194 -0.88 -13.20 22.67
N VAL A 195 -2.02 -13.49 22.03
CA VAL A 195 -2.60 -14.83 22.05
C VAL A 195 -1.75 -15.82 21.26
N TYR A 196 -1.27 -15.41 20.09
CA TYR A 196 -0.47 -16.26 19.22
C TYR A 196 0.91 -16.61 19.77
N PRO A 197 1.72 -15.63 20.23
CA PRO A 197 3.03 -15.92 20.83
C PRO A 197 2.90 -16.78 22.08
N GLU A 198 1.86 -16.60 22.89
CA GLU A 198 1.60 -17.48 24.04
C GLU A 198 1.30 -18.92 23.61
N ALA A 199 0.41 -19.11 22.62
CA ALA A 199 0.12 -20.44 22.08
C ALA A 199 1.38 -21.14 21.60
N ILE A 200 2.20 -20.41 20.84
CA ILE A 200 3.42 -20.91 20.24
C ILE A 200 4.52 -21.17 21.29
N ALA A 201 4.66 -20.32 22.31
CA ALA A 201 5.66 -20.47 23.37
C ALA A 201 5.46 -21.76 24.18
N THR A 202 4.24 -22.30 24.18
CA THR A 202 3.92 -23.52 24.91
C THR A 202 4.22 -24.81 24.14
N LEU A 203 4.59 -24.70 22.87
CA LEU A 203 5.06 -25.82 22.08
C LEU A 203 6.48 -26.24 22.49
N PRO A 204 6.83 -27.53 22.39
CA PRO A 204 8.22 -27.95 22.49
C PRO A 204 9.06 -27.23 21.43
N GLY A 205 10.15 -26.60 21.87
CA GLY A 205 10.96 -25.73 21.01
C GLY A 205 10.33 -24.36 20.71
N GLY A 206 9.49 -23.82 21.59
CA GLY A 206 8.74 -22.56 21.41
C GLY A 206 9.55 -21.38 20.84
N GLN A 207 10.85 -21.29 21.16
CA GLN A 207 11.76 -20.28 20.60
C GLN A 207 11.86 -20.33 19.06
N PHE A 208 11.99 -21.53 18.48
CA PHE A 208 12.06 -21.72 17.04
C PHE A 208 10.78 -21.24 16.35
N TRP A 209 9.64 -21.66 16.90
CA TRP A 209 8.32 -21.31 16.37
C TRP A 209 8.03 -19.82 16.49
N ALA A 210 8.41 -19.18 17.60
CA ALA A 210 8.26 -17.75 17.79
C ALA A 210 9.09 -16.95 16.77
N VAL A 211 10.34 -17.34 16.54
CA VAL A 211 11.20 -16.69 15.53
C VAL A 211 10.58 -16.80 14.13
N LEU A 212 10.10 -17.98 13.74
CA LEU A 212 9.40 -18.16 12.45
C LEU A 212 8.16 -17.27 12.35
N PHE A 213 7.33 -17.24 13.39
CA PHE A 213 6.11 -16.43 13.41
C PHE A 213 6.41 -14.94 13.28
N PHE A 214 7.39 -14.40 14.01
CA PHE A 214 7.75 -12.99 13.90
C PHE A 214 8.46 -12.65 12.58
N ILE A 215 9.23 -13.56 11.98
CA ILE A 215 9.77 -13.39 10.62
C ILE A 215 8.65 -13.32 9.59
N MET A 216 7.61 -14.16 9.73
CA MET A 216 6.41 -14.08 8.88
C MET A 216 5.73 -12.73 9.01
N LEU A 217 5.48 -12.25 10.23
CA LEU A 217 4.85 -10.94 10.46
C LEU A 217 5.68 -9.80 9.87
N LEU A 218 7.00 -9.84 10.06
CA LEU A 218 7.91 -8.87 9.49
C LEU A 218 7.85 -8.90 7.96
N SER A 219 7.82 -10.08 7.35
CA SER A 219 7.72 -10.24 5.89
C SER A 219 6.42 -9.67 5.32
N LEU A 220 5.28 -9.96 5.96
CA LEU A 220 3.96 -9.42 5.59
C LEU A 220 3.93 -7.88 5.68
N GLY A 221 4.50 -7.32 6.75
CA GLY A 221 4.59 -5.87 6.94
C GLY A 221 5.53 -5.20 5.94
N LEU A 222 6.69 -5.80 5.68
CA LEU A 222 7.67 -5.30 4.72
C LEU A 222 7.11 -5.29 3.29
N ASP A 223 6.41 -6.34 2.88
CA ASP A 223 5.84 -6.44 1.53
C ASP A 223 4.86 -5.29 1.23
N SER A 224 3.96 -5.03 2.18
CA SER A 224 3.03 -3.90 2.14
C SER A 224 3.76 -2.55 2.12
N ALA A 225 4.75 -2.37 3.01
CA ALA A 225 5.49 -1.11 3.14
C ALA A 225 6.36 -0.80 1.91
N VAL A 226 7.01 -1.81 1.31
CA VAL A 226 7.76 -1.69 0.06
C VAL A 226 6.82 -1.26 -1.06
N SER A 227 5.61 -1.82 -1.12
CA SER A 227 4.62 -1.49 -2.14
C SER A 227 4.12 -0.05 -2.04
N SER A 228 3.75 0.41 -0.85
CA SER A 228 3.37 1.82 -0.62
C SER A 228 4.53 2.78 -0.91
N SER A 229 5.76 2.41 -0.53
CA SER A 229 6.93 3.26 -0.77
C SER A 229 7.29 3.36 -2.26
N ASN A 230 7.08 2.30 -3.05
CA ASN A 230 7.25 2.34 -4.50
C ASN A 230 6.23 3.28 -5.15
N PHE A 231 4.98 3.30 -4.67
CA PHE A 231 4.00 4.29 -5.11
C PHE A 231 4.50 5.72 -4.85
N LEU A 232 4.90 6.04 -3.62
CA LEU A 232 5.39 7.39 -3.27
C LEU A 232 6.61 7.80 -4.11
N LYS A 233 7.53 6.86 -4.37
CA LYS A 233 8.72 7.10 -5.21
C LYS A 233 8.36 7.30 -6.69
N SER A 234 7.36 6.57 -7.18
CA SER A 234 6.90 6.65 -8.58
C SER A 234 6.07 7.89 -8.84
N ASP A 235 5.14 8.23 -7.95
CA ASP A 235 4.28 9.41 -8.05
C ASP A 235 5.06 10.71 -7.77
N GLY A 236 5.95 10.71 -6.78
CA GLY A 236 6.91 11.82 -6.60
C GLY A 236 7.76 12.06 -7.85
N GLY A 237 8.14 10.99 -8.58
CA GLY A 237 8.79 11.07 -9.88
C GLY A 237 7.90 11.65 -10.98
N GLN A 238 6.62 11.27 -11.04
CA GLN A 238 5.67 11.82 -12.02
C GLN A 238 5.27 13.26 -11.74
N ILE A 239 5.02 13.64 -10.48
CA ILE A 239 4.72 15.03 -10.09
C ILE A 239 5.93 15.93 -10.43
N VAL A 240 7.15 15.50 -10.11
CA VAL A 240 8.37 16.23 -10.49
C VAL A 240 8.52 16.28 -12.01
N THR A 241 8.26 15.20 -12.73
CA THR A 241 8.34 15.18 -14.21
C THR A 241 7.27 16.05 -14.87
N VAL A 242 6.05 16.08 -14.33
CA VAL A 242 4.94 16.92 -14.80
C VAL A 242 5.21 18.39 -14.47
N GLN A 243 5.77 18.70 -13.30
CA GLN A 243 6.21 20.05 -12.96
C GLN A 243 7.34 20.50 -13.87
N LEU A 244 8.40 19.69 -14.04
CA LEU A 244 9.50 19.99 -14.97
C LEU A 244 9.03 20.10 -16.42
N ARG A 245 8.08 19.26 -16.86
CA ARG A 245 7.47 19.33 -18.19
C ARG A 245 6.58 20.56 -18.34
N ASN A 246 5.86 20.99 -17.31
CA ASN A 246 5.09 22.23 -17.31
C ASN A 246 5.99 23.47 -17.29
N THR A 247 7.12 23.43 -16.58
CA THR A 247 8.15 24.48 -16.60
C THR A 247 8.89 24.53 -17.93
N GLN A 248 9.24 23.38 -18.55
CA GLN A 248 9.82 23.37 -19.90
C GLN A 248 8.80 23.76 -20.98
N SER A 249 7.55 23.29 -20.87
CA SER A 249 6.46 23.65 -21.78
C SER A 249 6.13 25.13 -21.70
N SER A 250 6.18 25.76 -20.51
CA SER A 250 6.02 27.22 -20.40
C SER A 250 7.17 27.99 -21.06
N HIS A 251 8.42 27.56 -20.88
CA HIS A 251 9.56 28.16 -21.61
C HIS A 251 9.46 27.99 -23.13
N ILE A 252 9.13 26.79 -23.62
CA ILE A 252 9.00 26.49 -25.06
C ILE A 252 7.80 27.23 -25.66
N ASN A 253 6.67 27.32 -24.96
CA ASN A 253 5.50 28.04 -25.45
C ASN A 253 5.73 29.55 -25.49
N VAL A 254 6.44 30.15 -24.52
CA VAL A 254 6.81 31.57 -24.58
C VAL A 254 7.76 31.84 -25.75
N THR A 255 8.80 31.02 -25.93
CA THR A 255 9.74 31.17 -27.05
C THR A 255 9.06 30.96 -28.41
N THR A 256 8.21 29.95 -28.55
CA THR A 256 7.47 29.66 -29.79
C THR A 256 6.44 30.73 -30.11
N THR A 257 5.73 31.26 -29.11
CA THR A 257 4.77 32.35 -29.28
C THR A 257 5.47 33.65 -29.65
N TYR A 258 6.64 33.94 -29.06
CA TYR A 258 7.48 35.08 -29.42
C TYR A 258 7.97 35.00 -30.87
N PHE A 259 8.51 33.85 -31.30
CA PHE A 259 8.96 33.66 -32.67
C PHE A 259 7.82 33.65 -33.70
N ARG A 260 6.65 33.12 -33.36
CA ARG A 260 5.46 33.16 -34.21
C ARG A 260 4.98 34.60 -34.42
N ARG A 261 4.95 35.40 -33.35
CA ARG A 261 4.57 36.82 -33.40
C ARG A 261 5.57 37.67 -34.19
N GLN A 262 6.87 37.42 -34.06
CA GLN A 262 7.90 38.07 -34.89
C GLN A 262 7.75 37.72 -36.39
N ARG A 263 7.38 36.48 -36.70
CA ARG A 263 7.17 36.03 -38.08
C ARG A 263 5.91 36.66 -38.70
N GLU A 264 4.83 36.79 -37.94
CA GLU A 264 3.61 37.51 -38.35
C GLU A 264 3.87 39.00 -38.57
N ILE A 265 4.61 39.68 -37.68
CA ILE A 265 4.99 41.09 -37.85
C ILE A 265 5.86 41.27 -39.12
N THR A 266 6.79 40.35 -39.39
CA THR A 266 7.64 40.41 -40.58
C THR A 266 6.83 40.20 -41.86
N ASN A 267 5.89 39.25 -41.87
CA ASN A 267 5.01 39.01 -43.02
C ASN A 267 4.03 40.17 -43.24
N HIS A 268 3.51 40.78 -42.18
CA HIS A 268 2.67 41.95 -42.28
C HIS A 268 3.45 43.16 -42.82
N ARG A 269 4.70 43.39 -42.36
CA ARG A 269 5.58 44.40 -42.94
C ARG A 269 5.88 44.17 -44.42
N ARG A 270 6.05 42.91 -44.85
CA ARG A 270 6.22 42.56 -46.28
C ARG A 270 4.96 42.82 -47.10
N GLN A 271 3.77 42.53 -46.56
CA GLN A 271 2.51 42.83 -47.22
C GLN A 271 2.27 44.34 -47.34
N VAL A 272 2.51 45.11 -46.27
CA VAL A 272 2.41 46.57 -46.29
C VAL A 272 3.42 47.16 -47.28
N ALA A 273 4.66 46.68 -47.30
CA ALA A 273 5.66 47.11 -48.28
C ALA A 273 5.27 46.77 -49.73
N ALA A 274 4.67 45.60 -49.97
CA ALA A 274 4.16 45.22 -51.29
C ALA A 274 2.94 46.07 -51.72
N GLN A 275 2.07 46.43 -50.77
CA GLN A 275 0.93 47.34 -51.01
C GLN A 275 1.39 48.77 -51.31
N CYS A 276 2.35 49.31 -50.54
CA CYS A 276 2.95 50.62 -50.81
C CYS A 276 3.68 50.65 -52.17
N SER A 277 4.36 49.55 -52.54
CA SER A 277 5.02 49.43 -53.85
C SER A 277 4.01 49.34 -55.01
N GLY A 278 2.87 48.67 -54.80
CA GLY A 278 1.79 48.55 -55.78
C GLY A 278 1.02 49.85 -56.02
N VAL A 279 0.88 50.69 -54.99
CA VAL A 279 0.28 52.04 -55.12
C VAL A 279 1.23 52.97 -55.87
N TYR A 280 2.53 52.94 -55.57
CA TYR A 280 3.53 53.76 -56.26
C TYR A 280 3.66 53.42 -57.76
N ILE A 281 3.56 52.12 -58.12
CA ILE A 281 3.61 51.67 -59.52
C ILE A 281 2.33 52.04 -60.28
N LYS A 282 1.16 52.02 -59.65
CA LYS A 282 -0.11 52.46 -60.27
C LYS A 282 -0.14 53.96 -60.54
N ASP A 283 0.37 54.79 -59.63
CA ASP A 283 0.41 56.24 -59.81
C ASP A 283 1.43 56.66 -60.90
N VAL A 284 2.59 55.99 -60.99
CA VAL A 284 3.59 56.24 -62.03
C VAL A 284 3.14 55.77 -63.43
N LEU A 285 2.41 54.65 -63.52
CA LEU A 285 1.85 54.16 -64.79
C LEU A 285 0.59 54.91 -65.24
N GLY A 286 -0.20 55.45 -64.30
CA GLY A 286 -1.35 56.32 -64.59
C GLY A 286 -0.92 57.63 -65.25
N HIS A 287 0.14 58.26 -64.74
CA HIS A 287 0.70 59.48 -65.33
C HIS A 287 1.31 59.26 -66.73
N ARG A 288 1.85 58.07 -67.02
CA ARG A 288 2.39 57.72 -68.34
C ARG A 288 1.31 57.58 -69.43
N LYS A 289 0.13 57.07 -69.06
CA LYS A 289 -1.02 56.96 -69.99
C LYS A 289 -1.67 58.31 -70.29
N ALA A 290 -1.69 59.24 -69.32
CA ALA A 290 -2.17 60.61 -69.54
C ALA A 290 -1.26 61.39 -70.50
N PHE A 291 0.05 61.14 -70.47
CA PHE A 291 1.02 61.82 -71.36
C PHE A 291 1.03 61.29 -72.80
N GLN A 292 0.56 60.06 -73.06
CA GLN A 292 0.41 59.49 -74.41
C GLN A 292 -0.94 59.81 -75.07
N SER A 293 -1.84 60.49 -74.35
CA SER A 293 -3.18 60.89 -74.82
C SER A 293 -3.25 62.35 -75.32
N LEU A 294 -2.12 63.07 -75.33
CA LEU A 294 -2.01 64.50 -75.65
C LEU A 294 -0.97 64.80 -76.75
N ALA A 295 -0.61 63.79 -77.55
CA ALA A 295 0.18 63.92 -78.78
C ALA A 295 -0.52 63.13 -79.90
#